data_AF-A0A259E139-F1
#
_entry.id   AF-A0A259E139-F1
#
_cell.length_a   1.000
_cell.length_b   1.000
_cell.length_c   1.000
_cell.angle_alpha   90.00
_cell.angle_beta   90.00
_cell.angle_gamma   90.00
#
_symmetry.space_group_name_H-M   'P 1'
#
loop_
_entity.id
_entity.type
_entity.pdbx_description
1 polymer ?
#
loop_
_entity_poly.entity_id
_entity_poly.type
_entity_poly.pdbx_seq_one_letter_code
_entity_poly.pdbx_strand_id
1 'polypeptide(L)'
;MALRVAVQMDPLHSINIAGDSSFALMLGAQARGHELYHYDVGSLTLDEDDRLIAHAVPVTVQRVVGDHYKAGEKRRIDLGRDIDVVLMRQDPPFDMGYITATHLLERIESETLVVNNPRSVRNAPEKVMV
;
A
#
# COMPACT_ATOMS: atom_id res chain seq x y z
N MET A 1 -19.72 3.93 -4.15
CA MET A 1 -19.44 3.63 -2.74
C MET A 1 -18.02 4.07 -2.46
N ALA A 2 -17.74 4.70 -1.31
CA ALA A 2 -16.36 5.03 -0.94
C ALA A 2 -15.62 3.74 -0.57
N LEU A 3 -14.39 3.60 -1.07
CA LEU A 3 -13.50 2.49 -0.74
C LEU A 3 -12.44 2.96 0.25
N ARG A 4 -11.94 2.05 1.07
CA ARG A 4 -10.77 2.21 1.92
C ARG A 4 -9.58 1.62 1.17
N VAL A 5 -8.65 2.47 0.77
CA VAL A 5 -7.50 2.11 -0.05
C VAL A 5 -6.23 2.27 0.76
N ALA A 6 -5.49 1.18 0.96
CA ALA A 6 -4.18 1.21 1.60
C ALA A 6 -3.08 1.19 0.54
N VAL A 7 -2.10 2.07 0.68
CA VAL A 7 -0.96 2.19 -0.24
C VAL A 7 0.29 1.77 0.50
N GLN A 8 0.84 0.61 0.13
CA GLN A 8 2.14 0.14 0.59
C GLN A 8 3.20 0.82 -0.25
N MET A 9 3.94 1.78 0.33
CA MET A 9 4.98 2.51 -0.39
C MET A 9 5.97 3.15 0.57
N ASP A 10 7.10 3.58 0.01
CA ASP A 10 8.10 4.40 0.70
C ASP A 10 7.49 5.64 1.37
N PRO A 11 8.15 6.23 2.37
CA PRO A 11 7.59 7.33 3.14
C PRO A 11 7.12 8.51 2.29
N LEU A 12 5.89 8.98 2.51
CA LEU A 12 5.33 10.09 1.74
C LEU A 12 6.15 11.37 1.81
N HIS A 13 6.99 11.61 2.82
CA HIS A 13 7.81 12.83 2.85
C HIS A 13 8.95 12.85 1.81
N SER A 14 9.36 11.69 1.27
CA SER A 14 10.50 11.59 0.35
C SER A 14 10.11 11.57 -1.13
N ILE A 15 8.82 11.50 -1.48
CA ILE A 15 8.39 11.33 -2.87
C ILE A 15 8.50 12.61 -3.71
N ASN A 16 8.78 12.45 -5.01
CA ASN A 16 8.71 13.53 -5.99
C ASN A 16 7.31 13.61 -6.63
N ILE A 17 6.44 14.47 -6.10
CA ILE A 17 5.04 14.59 -6.53
C ILE A 17 4.84 14.99 -8.01
N ALA A 18 5.89 15.47 -8.69
CA ALA A 18 5.81 15.80 -10.11
C ALA A 18 5.75 14.54 -10.99
N GLY A 19 6.46 13.47 -10.61
CA GLY A 19 6.61 12.24 -11.40
C GLY A 19 6.14 10.96 -10.71
N ASP A 20 5.79 11.02 -9.42
CA ASP A 20 5.36 9.85 -8.67
C ASP A 20 3.95 9.37 -9.09
N SER A 21 3.90 8.16 -9.65
CA SER A 21 2.65 7.56 -10.11
C SER A 21 1.78 7.05 -8.97
N SER A 22 2.36 6.63 -7.84
CA SER A 22 1.62 6.22 -6.64
C SER A 22 0.85 7.42 -6.08
N PHE A 23 1.48 8.59 -6.04
CA PHE A 23 0.85 9.85 -5.66
C PHE A 23 -0.28 10.26 -6.61
N ALA A 24 -0.09 10.06 -7.92
CA ALA A 24 -1.14 10.30 -8.90
C ALA A 24 -2.37 9.39 -8.68
N LEU A 25 -2.14 8.11 -8.33
CA LEU A 25 -3.21 7.18 -7.97
C LEU A 25 -3.94 7.62 -6.69
N MET A 26 -3.20 8.06 -5.66
CA MET A 26 -3.78 8.58 -4.42
C MET A 26 -4.67 9.80 -4.67
N LEU A 27 -4.20 10.78 -5.45
CA LEU A 27 -5.02 11.93 -5.86
C LEU A 27 -6.31 11.49 -6.57
N GLY A 28 -6.20 10.51 -7.48
CA GLY A 28 -7.34 9.96 -8.20
C GLY A 28 -8.34 9.23 -7.31
N ALA A 29 -7.88 8.49 -6.30
CA ALA A 29 -8.72 7.83 -5.32
C ALA A 29 -9.44 8.84 -4.42
N GLN A 30 -8.70 9.82 -3.90
CA GLN A 30 -9.27 10.90 -3.06
C GLN A 30 -10.32 11.72 -3.81
N ALA A 31 -10.08 12.06 -5.08
CA ALA A 31 -11.04 12.78 -5.92
C ALA A 31 -12.35 12.02 -6.14
N ARG A 32 -12.33 10.68 -6.02
CA ARG A 32 -13.53 9.81 -6.08
C ARG A 32 -14.18 9.59 -4.71
N GLY A 33 -13.68 10.26 -3.66
CA GLY A 33 -14.18 10.14 -2.29
C GLY A 33 -13.74 8.87 -1.57
N HIS A 34 -12.64 8.24 -1.98
CA HIS A 34 -12.06 7.10 -1.27
C HIS A 34 -11.20 7.56 -0.10
N GLU A 35 -11.17 6.76 0.96
CA GLU A 35 -10.29 6.97 2.11
C GLU A 35 -8.91 6.36 1.81
N LEU A 36 -7.85 7.08 2.16
CA LEU A 36 -6.48 6.64 1.93
C LEU A 36 -5.80 6.29 3.25
N TYR A 37 -5.06 5.19 3.21
CA TYR A 37 -4.17 4.74 4.27
C TYR A 37 -2.78 4.56 3.66
N HIS A 38 -1.75 5.00 4.36
CA HIS A 38 -0.35 4.77 4.00
C HIS A 38 0.30 3.85 5.02
N TYR A 39 1.11 2.91 4.55
CA TYR A 39 1.98 2.11 5.40
C TYR A 39 3.25 1.69 4.66
N ASP A 40 4.30 1.43 5.44
CA ASP A 40 5.58 0.89 4.97
C ASP A 40 5.58 -0.64 5.01
N VAL A 41 6.34 -1.31 4.14
CA VAL A 41 6.41 -2.78 4.09
C VAL A 41 6.79 -3.41 5.44
N GLY A 42 7.69 -2.77 6.21
CA GLY A 42 8.16 -3.25 7.50
C GLY A 42 7.11 -3.13 8.60
N SER A 43 5.95 -2.53 8.32
CA SER A 43 4.84 -2.44 9.26
C SER A 43 3.89 -3.64 9.23
N LEU A 44 4.07 -4.56 8.27
CA LEU A 44 3.28 -5.77 8.15
C LEU A 44 3.64 -6.77 9.25
N THR A 45 2.63 -7.31 9.91
CA THR A 45 2.78 -8.38 10.89
C THR A 45 1.56 -9.29 10.85
N LEU A 46 1.74 -10.52 11.29
CA LEU A 46 0.61 -11.38 11.65
C LEU A 46 0.33 -11.19 13.13
N ASP A 47 -0.94 -11.33 13.51
CA ASP A 47 -1.32 -11.42 14.91
C ASP A 47 -1.59 -12.85 15.36
N GLU A 48 -2.03 -13.01 16.60
CA GLU A 48 -2.30 -14.30 17.24
C GLU A 48 -3.41 -15.12 16.57
N ASP A 49 -4.29 -14.46 15.80
CA ASP A 49 -5.37 -15.07 15.03
C ASP A 49 -5.01 -15.24 13.54
N ASP A 50 -3.72 -15.15 13.22
CA ASP A 50 -3.21 -15.30 11.85
C ASP A 50 -3.74 -14.23 10.87
N ARG A 51 -4.21 -13.07 11.38
CA ARG A 51 -4.69 -11.94 10.56
C ARG A 51 -3.53 -11.08 10.09
N LEU A 52 -3.63 -10.56 8.87
CA LEU A 52 -2.62 -9.65 8.34
C LEU A 52 -2.88 -8.23 8.82
N ILE A 53 -1.94 -7.71 9.60
CA ILE A 53 -2.03 -6.40 10.24
C ILE A 53 -1.00 -5.45 9.65
N ALA A 54 -1.39 -4.19 9.47
CA ALA A 54 -0.48 -3.09 9.20
C ALA A 54 -0.59 -2.00 10.26
N HIS A 55 0.53 -1.37 10.61
CA HIS A 55 0.49 -0.10 11.32
C HIS A 55 0.47 1.05 10.31
N ALA A 56 -0.74 1.48 9.95
CA ALA A 56 -0.98 2.46 8.91
C ALA A 56 -1.36 3.83 9.48
N VAL A 57 -1.20 4.87 8.67
CA VAL A 57 -1.71 6.22 8.95
C VAL A 57 -2.79 6.56 7.92
N PRO A 58 -3.96 7.09 8.32
CA PRO A 58 -4.86 7.71 7.37
C PRO A 58 -4.20 8.96 6.78
N VAL A 59 -4.36 9.17 5.47
CA VAL A 59 -3.70 10.28 4.77
C VAL A 59 -4.65 11.03 3.86
N THR A 60 -4.38 12.32 3.67
CA THR A 60 -4.87 13.10 2.53
C THR A 60 -3.69 13.62 1.74
N VAL A 61 -3.89 13.83 0.44
CA VAL A 61 -2.83 14.28 -0.49
C VAL A 61 -3.26 15.49 -1.29
N GLN A 62 -2.30 16.36 -1.63
CA GLN A 62 -2.50 17.56 -2.45
C GLN A 62 -1.23 17.93 -3.23
N ARG A 63 -1.38 18.59 -4.38
CA ARG A 63 -0.26 18.87 -5.28
C ARG A 63 0.51 20.15 -4.89
N VAL A 64 0.99 20.21 -3.65
CA VAL A 64 1.74 21.34 -3.07
C VAL A 64 3.10 20.84 -2.59
N VAL A 65 4.18 21.27 -3.22
CA VAL A 65 5.55 20.85 -2.83
C VAL A 65 5.82 21.27 -1.38
N GLY A 66 6.22 20.31 -0.54
CA GLY A 66 6.51 20.54 0.88
C GLY A 66 5.29 20.49 1.81
N ASP A 67 4.07 20.42 1.27
CA ASP A 67 2.80 20.22 2.00
C ASP A 67 1.91 19.21 1.27
N HIS A 68 2.52 18.20 0.62
CA HIS A 68 1.81 17.35 -0.32
C HIS A 68 0.97 16.25 0.31
N TYR A 69 1.08 16.06 1.63
CA TYR A 69 0.26 15.12 2.36
C TYR A 69 0.02 15.59 3.79
N LYS A 70 -1.09 15.11 4.38
CA LYS A 70 -1.35 15.19 5.82
C LYS A 70 -1.59 13.79 6.33
N ALA A 71 -0.89 13.41 7.39
CA ALA A 71 -1.07 12.14 8.06
C ALA A 71 -1.86 12.35 9.36
N GLY A 72 -2.84 11.49 9.62
CA GLY A 72 -3.50 11.38 10.91
C GLY A 72 -2.72 10.50 11.89
N GLU A 73 -3.41 10.03 12.92
CA GLU A 73 -2.82 9.16 13.93
C GLU A 73 -2.52 7.76 13.38
N LYS A 74 -1.33 7.24 13.72
CA LYS A 74 -0.92 5.88 13.37
C LYS A 74 -1.79 4.87 14.12
N ARG A 75 -2.37 3.91 13.40
CA ARG A 75 -3.26 2.89 13.94
C ARG A 75 -2.97 1.52 13.36
N ARG A 76 -3.24 0.52 14.18
CA ARG A 76 -3.21 -0.89 13.80
C ARG A 76 -4.50 -1.21 13.04
N ILE A 77 -4.39 -1.72 11.81
CA ILE A 77 -5.52 -2.09 10.95
C ILE A 77 -5.38 -3.54 10.46
N ASP A 78 -6.49 -4.24 10.34
CA ASP A 78 -6.57 -5.54 9.68
C ASP A 78 -6.74 -5.33 8.18
N LEU A 79 -5.71 -5.65 7.39
CA LEU A 79 -5.72 -5.39 5.96
C LEU A 79 -6.78 -6.20 5.21
N GLY A 80 -7.25 -7.33 5.74
CA GLY A 80 -8.31 -8.15 5.12
C GLY A 80 -9.72 -7.62 5.40
N ARG A 81 -9.98 -7.14 6.63
CA ARG A 81 -11.33 -6.68 7.04
C ARG A 81 -11.53 -5.17 6.86
N ASP A 82 -10.49 -4.39 7.13
CA ASP A 82 -10.59 -2.94 7.24
C ASP A 82 -10.29 -2.21 5.92
N ILE A 83 -9.80 -2.93 4.91
CA ILE A 83 -9.34 -2.34 3.64
C ILE A 83 -9.95 -3.10 2.47
N ASP A 84 -10.45 -2.33 1.49
CA ASP A 84 -11.07 -2.90 0.29
C ASP A 84 -10.03 -3.11 -0.83
N VAL A 85 -9.01 -2.26 -0.89
CA VAL A 85 -7.94 -2.32 -1.90
C VAL A 85 -6.56 -2.03 -1.27
N VAL A 86 -5.57 -2.88 -1.56
CA VAL A 86 -4.15 -2.61 -1.29
C VAL A 86 -3.44 -2.31 -2.60
N LEU A 87 -2.80 -1.15 -2.71
CA LEU A 87 -1.87 -0.81 -3.78
C LEU A 87 -0.44 -1.15 -3.33
N MET A 88 0.13 -2.23 -3.85
CA MET A 88 1.52 -2.63 -3.64
C MET A 88 2.43 -1.79 -4.53
N ARG A 89 2.99 -0.72 -3.97
CA ARG A 89 3.73 0.34 -4.67
C ARG A 89 5.12 0.59 -4.10
N GLN A 90 5.67 -0.39 -3.39
CA GLN A 90 7.06 -0.35 -2.92
C GLN A 90 8.03 -0.35 -4.11
N ASP A 91 9.02 0.53 -4.07
CA ASP A 91 10.07 0.55 -5.07
C ASP A 91 11.08 -0.61 -4.89
N PRO A 92 11.80 -1.01 -5.94
CA PRO A 92 12.90 -1.97 -5.84
C PRO A 92 13.98 -1.52 -4.84
N PRO A 93 14.82 -2.46 -4.32
CA PRO A 93 15.11 -3.77 -4.88
C PRO A 93 14.07 -4.86 -4.57
N PHE A 94 13.99 -5.87 -5.44
CA PHE A 94 13.23 -7.09 -5.17
C PHE A 94 14.04 -8.01 -4.24
N ASP A 95 13.97 -7.73 -2.94
CA ASP A 95 14.71 -8.43 -1.89
C ASP A 95 13.81 -9.39 -1.07
N MET A 96 14.37 -9.96 0.00
CA MET A 96 13.62 -10.86 0.88
C MET A 96 12.45 -10.18 1.60
N GLY A 97 12.54 -8.89 1.90
CA GLY A 97 11.46 -8.11 2.50
C GLY A 97 10.30 -7.96 1.51
N TYR A 98 10.61 -7.62 0.27
CA TYR A 98 9.64 -7.54 -0.82
C TYR A 98 8.95 -8.90 -1.05
N ILE A 99 9.72 -9.99 -1.14
CA ILE A 99 9.18 -11.35 -1.31
C ILE A 99 8.28 -11.73 -0.12
N THR A 100 8.72 -11.47 1.11
CA THR A 100 7.94 -11.76 2.32
C THR A 100 6.62 -11.01 2.31
N ALA A 101 6.62 -9.74 1.91
CA ALA A 101 5.40 -8.95 1.78
C ALA A 101 4.43 -9.56 0.78
N THR A 102 4.90 -10.11 -0.35
CA THR A 102 4.01 -10.78 -1.30
C THR A 102 3.34 -12.01 -0.71
N HIS A 103 4.04 -12.79 0.12
CA HIS A 103 3.44 -13.96 0.80
C HIS A 103 2.44 -13.54 1.88
N LEU A 104 2.72 -12.46 2.60
CA LEU A 104 1.79 -11.92 3.58
C LEU A 104 0.50 -11.41 2.92
N LEU A 105 0.63 -10.57 1.89
CA LEU A 105 -0.51 -9.99 1.17
C LEU A 105 -1.36 -11.03 0.43
N GLU A 106 -0.77 -12.14 -0.02
CA GLU A 106 -1.52 -13.24 -0.64
C GLU A 106 -2.55 -13.87 0.33
N ARG A 107 -2.30 -13.83 1.64
CA ARG A 107 -3.20 -14.41 2.65
C ARG A 107 -4.57 -13.74 2.70
N ILE A 108 -4.68 -12.51 2.22
CA ILE A 108 -5.92 -11.72 2.23
C ILE A 108 -6.55 -11.57 0.83
N GLU A 109 -6.07 -12.29 -0.18
CA GLU A 109 -6.53 -12.11 -1.58
C GLU A 109 -8.02 -12.41 -1.80
N SER A 110 -8.65 -13.17 -0.89
CA SER A 110 -10.09 -13.45 -0.89
C SER A 110 -10.94 -12.40 -0.19
N GLU A 111 -10.34 -11.50 0.59
CA GLU A 111 -11.01 -10.47 1.38
C GLU A 111 -10.77 -9.06 0.80
N THR A 112 -9.57 -8.82 0.28
CA THR A 112 -9.09 -7.51 -0.17
C THR A 112 -8.44 -7.61 -1.54
N LEU A 113 -8.76 -6.66 -2.42
CA LEU A 113 -8.11 -6.61 -3.73
C LEU A 113 -6.68 -6.09 -3.57
N VAL A 114 -5.69 -6.95 -3.78
CA VAL A 114 -4.28 -6.55 -3.80
C VAL A 114 -3.81 -6.31 -5.23
N VAL A 115 -3.32 -5.10 -5.50
CA VAL A 115 -2.86 -4.65 -6.81
C VAL A 115 -1.35 -4.39 -6.75
N ASN A 116 -0.50 -5.14 -7.46
CA ASN A 116 -0.84 -6.29 -8.31
C ASN A 116 -0.99 -7.59 -7.49
N ASN A 117 -1.50 -8.64 -8.14
CA ASN A 117 -1.62 -9.96 -7.52
C ASN A 117 -0.26 -10.41 -6.93
N PRO A 118 -0.15 -10.66 -5.62
CA PRO A 118 1.15 -10.90 -4.97
C PRO A 118 1.88 -12.12 -5.50
N ARG A 119 1.13 -13.18 -5.85
CA ARG A 119 1.69 -14.39 -6.49
C ARG A 119 2.31 -14.08 -7.84
N SER A 120 1.66 -13.25 -8.64
CA SER A 120 2.18 -12.87 -9.95
C SER A 120 3.45 -12.04 -9.79
N VAL A 121 3.45 -11.06 -8.89
CA VAL A 121 4.61 -10.19 -8.65
C VAL A 121 5.88 -10.98 -8.33
N ARG A 122 5.81 -11.99 -7.45
CA ARG A 122 6.99 -12.79 -7.11
C ARG A 122 7.42 -13.80 -8.17
N ASN A 123 6.52 -14.20 -9.07
CA ASN A 123 6.78 -15.20 -10.11
C ASN A 123 7.02 -14.58 -11.50
N ALA A 124 6.88 -13.25 -11.64
CA ALA A 124 7.10 -12.50 -12.87
C ALA A 124 8.21 -11.43 -12.71
N PRO A 125 9.43 -11.80 -12.28
CA PRO A 125 10.50 -10.82 -12.11
C PRO A 125 10.90 -10.21 -13.45
N GLU A 126 10.87 -8.87 -13.52
CA GLU A 126 11.04 -8.07 -14.74
C GLU A 126 12.27 -8.45 -15.58
N LYS A 127 13.38 -8.83 -14.93
CA LYS A 127 14.65 -9.15 -15.63
C LYS A 127 14.72 -10.56 -16.20
N VAL A 128 13.88 -11.48 -15.73
CA VAL A 128 13.92 -12.90 -16.13
C VAL A 128 12.73 -13.26 -17.03
N MET A 129 11.60 -12.58 -16.84
CA MET A 129 10.42 -12.76 -17.67
C MET A 129 10.54 -11.89 -18.93
N VAL A 130 10.95 -12.50 -20.05
CA VAL A 130 11.02 -11.90 -21.38
C VAL A 130 9.99 -12.56 -22.29
#